data_AF-A0A0M9EAI9-F1
#
_entry.id   AF-A0A0M9EAI9-F1
#
_cell.length_a   1.000
_cell.length_b   1.000
_cell.length_c   1.000
_cell.angle_alpha   90.00
_cell.angle_beta   90.00
_cell.angle_gamma   90.00
#
_symmetry.space_group_name_H-M   'P 1'
#
loop_
_entity.id
_entity.type
_entity.pdbx_description
1 polymer ?
#
loop_
_entity_poly.entity_id
_entity_poly.type
_entity_poly.pdbx_seq_one_letter_code
_entity_poly.pdbx_strand_id
1 'polypeptide(L)'
;MKSQLNKNGYSVSDVITENNPSDIYVHTHLNTQEAKNIIDTNQELIVLDVREDYEYCEKHIPSAINYPWSSGMLMEKYHELPEDKQILIICNSGSRSHSAANFLDSKGFSAIMDIEGGMSQWSWRTITCYENLKLHDLVAMLQILVNMKGLPVPYDNYDLNKNGKVEMAEIIYTLQRSEIKP
;
A
#
# COMPACT_ATOMS: atom_id res chain seq x y z
N MET A 1 10.75 41.32 -3.63
CA MET A 1 10.60 39.96 -3.07
C MET A 1 10.17 39.05 -4.21
N LYS A 2 11.02 38.11 -4.64
CA LYS A 2 10.63 37.13 -5.67
C LYS A 2 9.60 36.20 -5.04
N SER A 3 8.42 36.08 -5.64
CA SER A 3 7.43 35.07 -5.25
C SER A 3 8.09 33.70 -5.36
N GLN A 4 8.06 32.94 -4.27
CA GLN A 4 8.44 31.53 -4.30
C GLN A 4 7.37 30.85 -5.16
N LEU A 5 7.77 30.28 -6.29
CA LEU A 5 6.90 29.40 -7.06
C LEU A 5 7.08 27.99 -6.49
N ASN A 6 6.02 27.17 -6.44
CA ASN A 6 6.21 25.74 -6.20
C ASN A 6 6.89 25.09 -7.43
N LYS A 7 7.38 23.86 -7.28
CA LYS A 7 8.11 23.15 -8.36
C LYS A 7 7.26 22.89 -9.62
N ASN A 8 5.94 23.11 -9.53
CA ASN A 8 4.97 22.99 -10.61
C ASN A 8 4.61 24.34 -11.26
N GLY A 9 5.29 25.43 -10.87
CA GLY A 9 5.14 26.76 -11.49
C GLY A 9 4.00 27.63 -10.96
N TYR A 10 3.31 27.21 -9.89
CA TYR A 10 2.24 27.99 -9.25
C TYR A 10 2.82 28.98 -8.24
N SER A 11 2.29 30.21 -8.19
CA SER A 11 2.68 31.19 -7.19
C SER A 11 2.20 30.78 -5.80
N VAL A 12 3.10 30.77 -4.82
CA VAL A 12 2.76 30.47 -3.41
C VAL A 12 1.70 31.45 -2.87
N SER A 13 1.59 32.67 -3.43
CA SER A 13 0.51 33.61 -3.08
C SER A 13 -0.89 33.16 -3.51
N ASP A 14 -0.98 32.33 -4.54
CA ASP A 14 -2.26 31.93 -5.15
C ASP A 14 -2.83 30.67 -4.46
N VAL A 15 -2.00 30.01 -3.63
CA VAL A 15 -2.31 28.77 -2.89
C VAL A 15 -2.70 29.07 -1.43
N ILE A 16 -2.47 30.29 -0.92
CA ILE A 16 -2.90 30.68 0.43
C ILE A 16 -4.38 31.10 0.38
N THR A 17 -5.28 30.11 0.37
CA THR A 17 -6.58 30.30 1.01
C THR A 17 -6.45 29.86 2.46
N GLU A 18 -6.97 30.66 3.40
CA GLU A 18 -6.72 30.61 4.85
C GLU A 18 -7.15 29.32 5.59
N ASN A 19 -7.30 28.17 4.94
CA ASN A 19 -7.81 26.96 5.56
C ASN A 19 -6.99 25.72 5.17
N ASN A 20 -6.42 25.05 6.18
CA ASN A 20 -5.82 23.70 6.17
C ASN A 20 -4.43 23.50 5.49
N PRO A 21 -3.38 23.08 6.22
CA PRO A 21 -2.04 22.82 5.66
C PRO A 21 -1.94 21.67 4.63
N SER A 22 -3.03 20.93 4.39
CA SER A 22 -3.14 19.96 3.29
C SER A 22 -3.13 20.60 1.90
N ASP A 23 -3.53 21.87 1.79
CA ASP A 23 -3.82 22.52 0.50
C ASP A 23 -2.56 23.09 -0.18
N ILE A 24 -1.38 22.84 0.40
CA ILE A 24 -0.08 23.30 -0.08
C ILE A 24 0.54 22.29 -1.07
N TYR A 25 0.16 21.02 -0.98
CA TYR A 25 0.68 19.94 -1.80
C TYR A 25 -0.26 19.70 -2.99
N VAL A 26 0.33 19.56 -4.18
CA VAL A 26 -0.41 19.47 -5.43
C VAL A 26 -0.10 18.12 -6.06
N HIS A 27 -0.85 17.09 -5.65
CA HIS A 27 -0.90 15.80 -6.31
C HIS A 27 -2.12 15.72 -7.23
N THR A 28 -2.11 14.75 -8.16
CA THR A 28 -3.19 14.60 -9.14
C THR A 28 -4.29 13.69 -8.60
N HIS A 29 -5.53 14.18 -8.55
CA HIS A 29 -6.70 13.36 -8.25
C HIS A 29 -7.21 12.71 -9.53
N LEU A 30 -7.40 11.39 -9.49
CA LEU A 30 -7.92 10.61 -10.61
C LEU A 30 -9.23 9.97 -10.23
N ASN A 31 -10.18 9.94 -11.15
CA ASN A 31 -11.28 9.01 -11.01
C ASN A 31 -10.81 7.58 -11.29
N THR A 32 -11.67 6.63 -10.93
CA THR A 32 -11.36 5.21 -11.02
C THR A 32 -11.05 4.74 -12.45
N GLN A 33 -11.69 5.31 -13.47
CA GLN A 33 -11.48 4.96 -14.88
C GLN A 33 -10.14 5.49 -15.41
N GLU A 34 -9.75 6.71 -15.02
CA GLU A 34 -8.44 7.28 -15.35
C GLU A 34 -7.32 6.46 -14.72
N ALA A 35 -7.46 6.14 -13.43
CA ALA A 35 -6.54 5.28 -12.72
C ALA A 35 -6.36 3.92 -13.40
N LYS A 36 -7.47 3.29 -13.84
CA LYS A 36 -7.42 2.04 -14.60
C LYS A 36 -6.62 2.17 -15.90
N ASN A 37 -6.82 3.25 -16.65
CA ASN A 37 -6.10 3.48 -17.90
C ASN A 37 -4.59 3.62 -17.66
N ILE A 38 -4.18 4.30 -16.60
CA ILE A 38 -2.75 4.45 -16.24
C ILE A 38 -2.18 3.10 -15.83
N ILE A 39 -2.88 2.33 -14.99
CA ILE A 39 -2.46 0.98 -14.58
C ILE A 39 -2.25 0.07 -15.80
N ASP A 40 -3.11 0.15 -16.82
CA ASP A 40 -2.98 -0.68 -18.03
C ASP A 40 -1.84 -0.26 -18.96
N THR A 41 -1.41 1.00 -18.89
CA THR A 41 -0.48 1.59 -19.87
C THR A 41 0.91 1.85 -19.32
N ASN A 42 1.07 1.93 -18.00
CA ASN A 42 2.34 2.20 -17.34
C ASN A 42 2.79 1.01 -16.49
N GLN A 43 3.74 0.22 -17.01
CA GLN A 43 4.30 -0.95 -16.32
C GLN A 43 5.23 -0.60 -15.16
N GLU A 44 5.77 0.62 -15.13
CA GLU A 44 6.66 1.11 -14.07
C GLU A 44 5.90 1.81 -12.94
N LEU A 45 4.57 1.89 -13.05
CA LEU A 45 3.70 2.49 -12.05
C LEU A 45 3.76 1.71 -10.74
N ILE A 46 3.88 2.42 -9.63
CA ILE A 46 3.69 1.84 -8.29
C ILE A 46 2.26 2.10 -7.87
N VAL A 47 1.51 1.03 -7.59
CA VAL A 47 0.20 1.13 -6.96
C VAL A 47 0.37 0.89 -5.46
N LEU A 48 0.06 1.90 -4.65
CA LEU A 48 0.19 1.87 -3.20
C LEU A 48 -1.19 1.83 -2.55
N ASP A 49 -1.56 0.70 -1.97
CA ASP A 49 -2.78 0.59 -1.16
C ASP A 49 -2.46 0.95 0.30
N VAL A 50 -3.08 2.01 0.80
CA VAL A 50 -2.85 2.52 2.16
C VAL A 50 -3.95 2.13 3.14
N ARG A 51 -4.81 1.17 2.77
CA ARG A 51 -5.76 0.55 3.70
C ARG A 51 -5.04 -0.37 4.69
N GLU A 52 -5.74 -0.76 5.74
CA GLU A 52 -5.21 -1.77 6.65
C GLU A 52 -5.12 -3.14 5.96
N ASP A 53 -4.23 -3.98 6.49
CA ASP A 53 -3.87 -5.30 5.97
C ASP A 53 -5.09 -6.19 5.69
N TYR A 54 -6.06 -6.20 6.59
CA TYR A 54 -7.29 -7.00 6.46
C TYR A 54 -8.16 -6.52 5.28
N GLU A 55 -8.27 -5.21 5.04
CA GLU A 55 -9.03 -4.65 3.92
C GLU A 55 -8.33 -4.95 2.59
N TYR A 56 -7.00 -4.81 2.57
CA TYR A 56 -6.15 -5.13 1.43
C TYR A 56 -6.26 -6.62 1.07
N CYS A 57 -6.16 -7.50 2.06
CA CYS A 57 -6.17 -8.93 1.82
C CYS A 57 -7.54 -9.50 1.41
N GLU A 58 -8.64 -8.87 1.82
CA GLU A 58 -9.98 -9.22 1.33
C GLU A 58 -10.08 -9.04 -0.19
N LYS A 59 -9.60 -7.90 -0.71
CA LYS A 59 -9.48 -7.61 -2.15
C LYS A 59 -8.60 -6.39 -2.41
N HIS A 60 -7.75 -6.41 -3.43
CA HIS A 60 -6.92 -5.27 -3.83
C HIS A 60 -6.63 -5.27 -5.35
N ILE A 61 -6.12 -4.15 -5.86
CA ILE A 61 -5.66 -4.03 -7.25
C ILE A 61 -4.45 -4.96 -7.46
N PRO A 62 -4.40 -5.76 -8.55
CA PRO A 62 -3.26 -6.61 -8.83
C PRO A 62 -1.93 -5.84 -8.82
N SER A 63 -0.90 -6.43 -8.23
CA SER A 63 0.46 -5.86 -8.12
C SER A 63 0.58 -4.63 -7.22
N ALA A 64 -0.49 -4.22 -6.52
CA ALA A 64 -0.38 -3.21 -5.50
C ALA A 64 0.56 -3.66 -4.37
N ILE A 65 1.23 -2.71 -3.73
CA ILE A 65 1.92 -2.91 -2.46
C ILE A 65 1.09 -2.28 -1.34
N ASN A 66 1.14 -2.84 -0.14
CA ASN A 66 0.35 -2.35 1.00
C ASN A 66 1.23 -1.73 2.08
N TYR A 67 1.12 -0.41 2.27
CA TYR A 67 1.65 0.29 3.44
C TYR A 67 0.50 1.03 4.14
N PRO A 68 -0.11 0.41 5.15
CA PRO A 68 -1.27 0.99 5.82
C PRO A 68 -1.01 2.38 6.41
N TRP A 69 -2.01 3.25 6.24
CA TRP A 69 -1.95 4.62 6.75
C TRP A 69 -2.20 4.71 8.25
N SER A 70 -3.22 3.99 8.77
CA SER A 70 -3.72 4.22 10.13
C SER A 70 -2.79 3.62 11.20
N SER A 71 -2.15 2.49 10.89
CA SER A 71 -1.10 1.92 11.75
C SER A 71 0.22 2.70 11.70
N GLY A 72 0.39 3.62 10.73
CA GLY A 72 1.61 4.42 10.57
C GLY A 72 2.70 3.74 9.75
N MET A 73 2.46 2.56 9.18
CA MET A 73 3.47 1.80 8.43
C MET A 73 4.04 2.61 7.25
N LEU A 74 3.21 3.41 6.56
CA LEU A 74 3.72 4.28 5.48
C LEU A 74 4.77 5.28 5.99
N MET A 75 4.58 5.85 7.18
CA MET A 75 5.54 6.81 7.77
C MET A 75 6.87 6.14 8.11
N GLU A 76 6.83 4.86 8.46
CA GLU A 76 8.03 4.08 8.74
C GLU A 76 8.76 3.69 7.46
N LYS A 77 8.02 3.28 6.41
CA LYS A 77 8.59 2.63 5.22
C LYS A 77 8.64 3.45 3.95
N TYR A 78 8.19 4.71 3.93
CA TYR A 78 8.16 5.52 2.70
C TYR A 78 9.52 5.63 2.00
N HIS A 79 10.62 5.55 2.75
CA HIS A 79 11.98 5.60 2.22
C HIS A 79 12.37 4.36 1.38
N GLU A 80 11.58 3.29 1.43
CA GLU A 80 11.71 2.12 0.56
C GLU A 80 11.07 2.35 -0.83
N LEU A 81 10.21 3.38 -0.96
CA LEU A 81 9.58 3.74 -2.22
C LEU A 81 10.55 4.55 -3.09
N PRO A 82 10.62 4.30 -4.41
CA PRO A 82 11.45 5.09 -5.30
C PRO A 82 10.83 6.46 -5.57
N GLU A 83 11.56 7.52 -5.23
CA GLU A 83 11.12 8.92 -5.33
C GLU A 83 10.95 9.45 -6.77
N ASP A 84 11.58 8.76 -7.73
CA ASP A 84 11.62 9.10 -9.15
C ASP A 84 10.53 8.40 -9.99
N LYS A 85 9.75 7.50 -9.38
CA LYS A 85 8.65 6.80 -10.05
C LYS A 85 7.29 7.44 -9.77
N GLN A 86 6.35 7.18 -10.67
CA GLN A 86 4.95 7.52 -10.46
C GLN A 86 4.32 6.60 -9.43
N ILE A 87 3.64 7.17 -8.44
CA ILE A 87 2.94 6.44 -7.39
C ILE A 87 1.45 6.79 -7.45
N LEU A 88 0.62 5.76 -7.63
CA LEU A 88 -0.82 5.83 -7.59
C LEU A 88 -1.32 5.25 -6.26
N ILE A 89 -1.88 6.11 -5.42
CA ILE A 89 -2.28 5.77 -4.06
C ILE A 89 -3.77 5.52 -3.98
N ILE A 90 -4.17 4.42 -3.35
CA ILE A 90 -5.57 4.05 -3.18
C ILE A 90 -5.88 3.72 -1.72
N CYS A 91 -7.07 4.09 -1.27
CA CYS A 91 -7.63 3.60 -0.02
C CYS A 91 -9.08 3.11 -0.22
N ASN A 92 -9.90 3.03 0.83
CA ASN A 92 -11.28 2.58 0.68
C ASN A 92 -12.19 3.60 -0.05
N SER A 93 -12.08 4.89 0.27
CA SER A 93 -13.02 5.93 -0.21
C SER A 93 -12.35 7.22 -0.73
N GLY A 94 -11.02 7.32 -0.64
CA GLY A 94 -10.22 8.49 -1.07
C GLY A 94 -9.58 9.28 0.07
N SER A 95 -10.14 9.27 1.29
CA SER A 95 -9.65 10.15 2.38
C SER A 95 -8.23 9.82 2.87
N ARG A 96 -7.95 8.54 3.16
CA ARG A 96 -6.62 8.10 3.59
C ARG A 96 -5.57 8.23 2.48
N SER A 97 -5.93 7.97 1.23
CA SER A 97 -5.01 8.08 0.09
C SER A 97 -4.64 9.53 -0.18
N HIS A 98 -5.59 10.46 -0.02
CA HIS A 98 -5.31 11.89 -0.11
C HIS A 98 -4.31 12.35 0.97
N SER A 99 -4.51 11.94 2.22
CA SER A 99 -3.55 12.25 3.31
C SER A 99 -2.18 11.62 3.08
N ALA A 100 -2.14 10.39 2.56
CA ALA A 100 -0.91 9.70 2.20
C ALA A 100 -0.17 10.40 1.04
N ALA A 101 -0.90 10.90 0.05
CA ALA A 101 -0.34 11.67 -1.04
C ALA A 101 0.32 12.96 -0.55
N ASN A 102 -0.39 13.75 0.27
CA ASN A 102 0.17 14.95 0.91
C ASN A 102 1.42 14.64 1.73
N PHE A 103 1.43 13.51 2.44
CA PHE A 103 2.62 13.08 3.17
C PHE A 103 3.80 12.80 2.24
N LEU A 104 3.62 12.02 1.17
CA LEU A 104 4.70 11.72 0.22
C LEU A 104 5.17 12.96 -0.55
N ASP A 105 4.26 13.85 -0.92
CA ASP A 105 4.60 15.16 -1.50
C ASP A 105 5.49 15.97 -0.54
N SER A 106 5.16 15.97 0.76
CA SER A 106 6.00 16.62 1.80
C SER A 106 7.39 15.99 1.94
N LYS A 107 7.55 14.74 1.49
CA LYS A 107 8.84 14.03 1.45
C LYS A 107 9.61 14.24 0.14
N GLY A 108 9.03 14.93 -0.84
CA GLY A 108 9.70 15.28 -2.09
C GLY A 108 9.49 14.30 -3.24
N PHE A 109 8.54 13.36 -3.10
CA PHE A 109 8.11 12.52 -4.21
C PHE A 109 7.53 13.40 -5.33
N SER A 110 7.88 13.09 -6.56
CA SER A 110 7.71 14.04 -7.68
C SER A 110 6.45 13.79 -8.51
N ALA A 111 5.87 12.59 -8.44
CA ALA A 111 4.74 12.19 -9.27
C ALA A 111 3.76 11.32 -8.48
N ILE A 112 2.96 11.97 -7.63
CA ILE A 112 1.92 11.34 -6.83
C ILE A 112 0.54 11.55 -7.44
N MET A 113 -0.25 10.48 -7.44
CA MET A 113 -1.64 10.46 -7.84
C MET A 113 -2.46 9.73 -6.78
N ASP A 114 -3.69 10.15 -6.51
CA ASP A 114 -4.62 9.39 -5.67
C ASP A 114 -5.96 9.14 -6.38
N ILE A 115 -6.65 8.08 -5.97
CA ILE A 115 -7.90 7.64 -6.61
C ILE A 115 -9.11 8.12 -5.80
N GLU A 116 -9.88 9.03 -6.39
CA GLU A 116 -11.18 9.44 -5.86
C GLU A 116 -12.14 8.26 -5.81
N GLY A 117 -12.90 8.15 -4.71
CA GLY A 117 -13.83 7.03 -4.48
C GLY A 117 -13.15 5.73 -4.07
N GLY A 118 -11.83 5.60 -4.25
CA GLY A 118 -11.01 4.47 -3.81
C GLY A 118 -11.53 3.09 -4.23
N MET A 119 -11.24 2.08 -3.43
CA MET A 119 -11.68 0.70 -3.64
C MET A 119 -13.20 0.52 -3.58
N SER A 120 -13.95 1.47 -2.97
CA SER A 120 -15.41 1.44 -2.95
C SER A 120 -16.03 1.65 -4.33
N GLN A 121 -15.33 2.37 -5.21
CA GLN A 121 -15.77 2.62 -6.59
C GLN A 121 -14.93 1.87 -7.64
N TRP A 122 -13.97 1.06 -7.20
CA TRP A 122 -13.17 0.23 -8.08
C TRP A 122 -13.98 -0.97 -8.58
N SER A 123 -14.26 -1.00 -9.89
CA SER A 123 -15.12 -2.02 -10.51
C SER A 123 -14.39 -3.01 -11.43
N TRP A 124 -13.07 -2.86 -11.60
CA TRP A 124 -12.26 -3.77 -12.41
C TRP A 124 -11.67 -4.90 -11.57
N ARG A 125 -10.84 -5.73 -12.22
CA ARG A 125 -10.19 -6.88 -11.61
C ARG A 125 -9.50 -6.50 -10.29
N THR A 126 -9.79 -7.29 -9.27
CA THR A 126 -9.10 -7.33 -7.98
C THR A 126 -8.59 -8.74 -7.74
N ILE A 127 -7.62 -8.87 -6.86
CA ILE A 127 -7.18 -10.17 -6.32
C ILE A 127 -7.31 -10.18 -4.80
N THR A 128 -7.33 -11.36 -4.20
CA THR A 128 -7.24 -11.51 -2.73
C THR A 128 -5.82 -11.93 -2.36
N CYS A 129 -5.40 -11.72 -1.10
CA CYS A 129 -4.14 -12.31 -0.62
C CYS A 129 -4.11 -13.85 -0.73
N TYR A 130 -5.26 -14.48 -0.93
CA TYR A 130 -5.46 -15.91 -0.86
C TYR A 130 -5.69 -16.59 -2.21
N GLU A 131 -5.76 -15.82 -3.30
CA GLU A 131 -6.12 -16.33 -4.65
C GLU A 131 -5.10 -17.32 -5.21
N ASN A 132 -3.89 -17.36 -4.65
CA ASN A 132 -2.82 -18.29 -5.00
C ASN A 132 -2.36 -19.19 -3.83
N LEU A 133 -3.12 -19.26 -2.72
CA LEU A 133 -2.83 -20.24 -1.66
C LEU A 133 -2.98 -21.64 -2.25
N LYS A 134 -1.86 -22.31 -2.48
CA LYS A 134 -1.83 -23.70 -2.91
C LYS A 134 -2.12 -24.58 -1.70
N LEU A 135 -2.47 -25.84 -1.94
CA LEU A 135 -2.76 -26.81 -0.87
C LEU A 135 -1.64 -26.89 0.19
N HIS A 136 -0.38 -26.71 -0.20
CA HIS A 136 0.74 -26.70 0.74
C HIS A 136 0.71 -25.52 1.73
N ASP A 137 0.26 -24.34 1.30
CA ASP A 137 0.12 -23.16 2.17
C ASP A 137 -0.98 -23.37 3.22
N LEU A 138 -2.10 -24.00 2.81
CA LEU A 138 -3.19 -24.36 3.70
C LEU A 138 -2.77 -25.43 4.72
N VAL A 139 -1.95 -26.40 4.30
CA VAL A 139 -1.39 -27.43 5.20
C VAL A 139 -0.46 -26.80 6.23
N ALA A 140 0.41 -25.86 5.83
CA ALA A 140 1.28 -25.14 6.74
C ALA A 140 0.47 -24.31 7.76
N MET A 141 -0.57 -23.59 7.31
CA MET A 141 -1.47 -22.86 8.20
C MET A 141 -2.19 -23.77 9.20
N LEU A 142 -2.69 -24.92 8.76
CA LEU A 142 -3.31 -25.92 9.64
C LEU A 142 -2.31 -26.48 10.66
N GLN A 143 -1.07 -26.76 10.26
CA GLN A 143 -0.03 -27.25 11.16
C GLN A 143 0.33 -26.22 12.25
N ILE A 144 0.38 -24.93 11.89
CA ILE A 144 0.59 -23.83 12.82
C ILE A 144 -0.60 -23.71 13.79
N LEU A 145 -1.83 -23.72 13.29
CA LEU A 145 -3.05 -23.55 14.10
C LEU A 145 -3.33 -24.71 15.06
N VAL A 146 -2.97 -25.95 14.69
CA VAL A 146 -3.21 -27.15 15.51
C VAL A 146 -2.03 -27.45 16.46
N ASN A 147 -0.98 -26.61 16.46
CA ASN A 147 0.21 -26.75 17.32
C ASN A 147 0.75 -28.19 17.35
N MET A 148 0.70 -28.87 16.20
CA MET A 148 1.09 -30.28 16.07
C MET A 148 2.61 -30.37 16.06
N LYS A 149 3.22 -30.47 17.24
CA LYS A 149 4.62 -30.87 17.38
C LYS A 149 4.82 -32.24 16.71
N GLY A 150 5.56 -32.29 15.61
CA GLY A 150 6.12 -33.56 15.10
C GLY A 150 5.83 -33.95 13.66
N LEU A 151 5.34 -33.07 12.78
CA LEU A 151 5.50 -33.29 11.35
C LEU A 151 6.82 -32.66 10.88
N PRO A 152 7.66 -33.37 10.11
CA PRO A 152 8.90 -32.81 9.58
C PRO A 152 8.55 -31.74 8.56
N VAL A 153 8.58 -30.47 8.99
CA VAL A 153 8.65 -29.32 8.09
C VAL A 153 10.11 -29.19 7.65
N PRO A 154 10.40 -29.00 6.35
CA PRO A 154 11.78 -29.00 5.85
C PRO A 154 12.56 -27.72 6.18
N TYR A 155 12.15 -26.93 7.18
CA TYR A 155 12.76 -25.64 7.51
C TYR A 155 12.98 -25.52 9.02
N ASP A 156 14.16 -25.94 9.47
CA ASP A 156 14.60 -26.00 10.87
C ASP A 156 14.96 -24.65 11.52
N ASN A 157 14.70 -23.50 10.90
CA ASN A 157 15.30 -22.22 11.34
C ASN A 157 14.32 -21.07 11.60
N TYR A 158 13.23 -21.32 12.34
CA TYR A 158 12.48 -20.21 12.95
C TYR A 158 12.16 -20.51 14.42
N ASP A 159 12.92 -19.90 15.33
CA ASP A 159 12.60 -19.80 16.76
C ASP A 159 11.43 -18.81 16.92
N LEU A 160 10.21 -19.33 16.81
CA LEU A 160 8.98 -18.57 16.99
C LEU A 160 8.70 -18.45 18.49
N ASN A 161 9.12 -17.30 19.04
CA ASN A 161 8.96 -16.78 20.39
C ASN A 161 7.98 -17.54 21.33
N LYS A 162 8.53 -17.88 22.50
CA LYS A 162 8.07 -18.77 23.60
C LYS A 162 6.65 -18.60 24.19
N ASN A 163 5.77 -17.77 23.63
CA ASN A 163 4.46 -17.45 24.23
C ASN A 163 3.23 -17.79 23.37
N GLY A 164 3.40 -18.48 22.23
CA GLY A 164 2.31 -19.22 21.57
C GLY A 164 1.09 -18.41 21.10
N LYS A 165 1.24 -17.10 20.89
CA LYS A 165 0.28 -16.27 20.17
C LYS A 165 0.97 -15.72 18.95
N VAL A 166 0.54 -16.15 17.78
CA VAL A 166 0.93 -15.56 16.51
C VAL A 166 -0.35 -15.01 15.90
N GLU A 167 -0.40 -13.71 15.68
CA GLU A 167 -1.55 -13.10 15.01
C GLU A 167 -1.53 -13.45 13.51
N MET A 168 -2.70 -13.56 12.88
CA MET A 168 -2.79 -13.88 11.44
C MET A 168 -1.94 -12.95 10.57
N ALA A 169 -1.79 -11.68 10.99
CA ALA A 169 -0.93 -10.70 10.34
C ALA A 169 0.57 -11.09 10.40
N GLU A 170 1.04 -11.69 11.50
CA GLU A 170 2.44 -12.16 11.64
C GLU A 170 2.72 -13.39 10.77
N ILE A 171 1.72 -14.27 10.59
CA ILE A 171 1.84 -15.44 9.69
C ILE A 171 1.97 -14.95 8.24
N ILE A 172 1.11 -14.02 7.81
CA ILE A 172 1.16 -13.45 6.46
C ILE A 172 2.47 -12.68 6.23
N TYR A 173 2.90 -11.88 7.20
CA TYR A 173 4.17 -11.16 7.16
C TYR A 173 5.39 -12.09 7.03
N THR A 174 5.37 -13.24 7.73
CA THR A 174 6.45 -14.24 7.67
C THR A 174 6.48 -14.96 6.33
N LEU A 175 5.32 -15.26 5.74
CA LEU A 175 5.21 -15.89 4.42
C LEU A 175 5.59 -14.95 3.27
N GLN A 176 5.44 -13.63 3.43
CA GLN A 176 5.84 -12.63 2.44
C GLN A 176 7.35 -12.37 2.40
N ARG A 177 8.08 -12.64 3.50
CA ARG A 177 9.52 -12.37 3.61
C ARG A 177 10.41 -13.59 3.38
N SER A 178 9.85 -14.79 3.43
CA SER A 178 10.55 -15.96 2.89
C SER A 178 10.54 -15.84 1.37
N GLU A 179 11.73 -15.81 0.75
CA GLU A 179 11.91 -15.70 -0.70
C GLU A 179 11.38 -16.93 -1.46
N ILE A 180 10.08 -17.21 -1.36
CA ILE A 180 9.41 -18.21 -2.18
C ILE A 180 9.20 -17.58 -3.56
N LYS A 181 10.30 -17.57 -4.34
CA LYS A 181 10.24 -17.41 -5.79
C LYS A 181 9.58 -18.65 -6.42
N PRO A 182 8.85 -18.47 -7.54
CA PRO A 182 8.03 -19.51 -8.18
C PRO A 182 8.78 -20.80 -8.54
#